data_AF-A0A7X7J7K7-F1
#
_entry.id   AF-A0A7X7J7K7-F1
#
_cell.length_a   1.000
_cell.length_b   1.000
_cell.length_c   1.000
_cell.angle_alpha   90.00
_cell.angle_beta   90.00
_cell.angle_gamma   90.00
#
_symmetry.space_group_name_H-M   'P 1'
#
loop_
_entity.id
_entity.type
_entity.pdbx_description
1 polymer ?
#
loop_
_entity_poly.entity_id
_entity_poly.type
_entity_poly.pdbx_seq_one_letter_code
_entity_poly.pdbx_strand_id
1 'polypeptide(L)'
;MKKITSILALVAFILSCVTPPQGFAQTLSAVGLMPEPGVAVGVSSVFHPAHLRGMAIDPMDPFKFDFIIYRGDSPLQEEEKSDEYKKLIKYFLASLAVPDKEQWVNLSPYEGDRIISDTFGLTEMGRDLLAQDYL
;
A
#
# COMPACT_ATOMS: atom_id res chain seq x y z
N MET A 1 34.55 34.33 -28.12
CA MET A 1 34.11 33.49 -26.97
C MET A 1 32.76 32.83 -27.22
N LYS A 2 31.67 33.56 -27.50
CA LYS A 2 30.32 32.99 -27.77
C LYS A 2 30.24 31.93 -28.89
N LYS A 3 31.04 32.09 -29.95
CA LYS A 3 31.09 31.11 -31.06
C LYS A 3 31.76 29.79 -30.65
N ILE A 4 32.77 29.85 -29.79
CA ILE A 4 33.51 28.67 -29.30
C ILE A 4 32.63 27.88 -28.34
N THR A 5 31.94 28.55 -27.43
CA THR A 5 30.98 27.90 -26.52
C THR A 5 29.83 27.23 -27.28
N SER A 6 29.36 27.84 -28.38
CA SER A 6 28.30 27.26 -29.22
C SER A 6 28.75 26.03 -30.00
N ILE A 7 29.99 26.03 -30.51
CA ILE A 7 30.57 24.86 -31.19
C ILE A 7 30.78 23.72 -30.20
N LEU A 8 31.27 24.02 -28.99
CA LEU A 8 31.46 23.02 -27.94
C LEU A 8 30.14 22.37 -27.52
N ALA A 9 29.07 23.16 -27.36
CA ALA A 9 27.74 22.66 -27.05
C ALA A 9 27.16 21.78 -28.17
N LEU A 10 27.36 22.17 -29.44
CA LEU A 10 26.92 21.40 -30.59
C LEU A 10 27.63 20.04 -30.66
N VAL A 11 28.95 20.03 -30.46
CA VAL A 11 29.75 18.80 -30.46
C VAL A 11 29.33 17.87 -29.31
N ALA A 12 29.12 18.40 -28.11
CA ALA A 12 28.63 17.62 -26.97
C ALA A 12 27.27 16.97 -27.27
N PHE A 13 26.34 17.72 -27.88
CA PHE A 13 25.02 17.21 -28.23
C PHE A 13 25.08 16.10 -29.29
N ILE A 14 25.91 16.26 -30.32
CA ILE A 14 26.11 15.23 -31.36
C ILE A 14 26.74 13.97 -30.74
N LEU A 15 27.73 14.13 -29.85
CA LEU A 15 28.36 13.01 -29.16
C LEU A 15 27.33 12.22 -28.32
N SER A 16 26.44 12.92 -27.62
CA SER A 16 25.34 12.32 -26.85
C SER A 16 24.26 11.64 -27.70
N CYS A 17 24.18 11.90 -29.01
CA CYS A 17 23.29 11.16 -29.92
C CYS A 17 23.94 9.89 -30.48
N VAL A 18 25.26 9.84 -30.59
CA VAL A 18 25.99 8.68 -31.14
C VAL A 18 26.26 7.63 -30.07
N THR A 19 26.55 8.04 -28.84
CA THR A 19 26.53 7.13 -27.69
C THR A 19 25.10 7.05 -27.17
N PRO A 20 24.44 5.88 -27.13
CA PRO A 20 23.15 5.80 -26.48
C PRO A 20 23.31 6.33 -25.05
N PRO A 21 22.57 7.38 -24.63
CA PRO A 21 22.58 7.76 -23.24
C PRO A 21 22.21 6.52 -22.44
N GLN A 22 23.01 6.16 -21.44
CA GLN A 22 22.61 5.15 -20.48
C GLN A 22 21.34 5.68 -19.81
N GLY A 23 20.18 5.24 -20.31
CA GLY A 23 18.93 5.51 -19.67
C GLY A 23 18.97 4.80 -18.32
N PHE A 24 19.13 5.57 -17.24
CA PHE A 24 18.96 5.07 -15.87
C PHE A 24 17.49 4.74 -15.55
N ALA A 25 16.73 4.27 -16.55
CA ALA A 25 15.30 4.02 -16.46
C ALA A 25 14.96 2.68 -15.77
N GLN A 26 15.88 2.07 -15.02
CA GLN A 26 15.69 0.74 -14.43
C GLN A 26 16.19 0.62 -12.99
N THR A 27 16.01 1.66 -12.17
CA THR A 27 16.42 1.59 -10.76
C THR A 27 15.50 0.69 -9.92
N LEU A 28 14.31 0.29 -10.40
CA LEU A 28 13.47 -0.71 -9.70
C LEU A 28 14.01 -2.14 -9.83
N SER A 29 14.57 -2.52 -10.98
CA SER A 29 15.26 -3.82 -11.12
C SER A 29 16.62 -3.83 -10.44
N ALA A 30 17.34 -2.70 -10.41
CA ALA A 30 18.62 -2.59 -9.69
C ALA A 30 18.50 -2.70 -8.16
N VAL A 31 17.31 -2.40 -7.60
CA VAL A 31 16.98 -2.58 -6.18
C VAL A 31 16.42 -4.00 -5.91
N GLY A 32 16.37 -4.87 -6.93
CA GLY A 32 15.91 -6.26 -6.77
C GLY A 32 14.40 -6.40 -6.53
N LEU A 33 13.63 -5.33 -6.73
CA LEU A 33 12.18 -5.32 -6.52
C LEU A 33 11.42 -5.94 -7.69
N MET A 34 12.01 -5.96 -8.90
CA MET A 34 11.37 -6.53 -10.10
C MET A 34 12.38 -7.27 -11.00
N PRO A 35 12.04 -8.48 -11.49
CA PRO A 35 12.89 -9.23 -12.39
C PRO A 35 13.02 -8.54 -13.76
N GLU A 36 14.05 -8.91 -14.52
CA GLU A 36 14.25 -8.39 -15.87
C GLU A 36 13.04 -8.70 -16.78
N PRO A 37 12.67 -7.79 -17.70
CA PRO A 37 11.60 -8.05 -18.66
C PRO A 37 11.84 -9.35 -19.43
N GLY A 38 10.87 -10.26 -19.38
CA GLY A 38 10.96 -11.58 -20.02
C GLY A 38 11.36 -12.73 -19.09
N VAL A 39 11.69 -12.45 -17.82
CA VAL A 39 11.91 -13.47 -16.79
C VAL A 39 10.58 -13.83 -16.13
N ALA A 40 10.30 -15.13 -16.01
CA ALA A 40 9.12 -15.61 -15.29
C ALA A 40 9.24 -15.29 -13.78
N VAL A 41 8.21 -14.66 -13.23
CA VAL A 41 8.10 -14.44 -11.77
C VAL A 41 7.77 -15.78 -11.12
N GLY A 42 8.58 -16.20 -10.14
CA GLY A 42 8.29 -17.39 -9.35
C GLY A 42 7.06 -17.22 -8.47
N VAL A 43 6.42 -18.32 -8.08
CA VAL A 43 5.37 -18.29 -7.05
C VAL A 43 5.99 -18.01 -5.70
N SER A 44 5.39 -17.10 -4.92
CA SER A 44 5.77 -16.90 -3.53
C SER A 44 5.36 -18.10 -2.68
N SER A 45 5.98 -18.27 -1.52
CA SER A 45 5.46 -19.20 -0.51
C SER A 45 4.06 -18.77 -0.06
N VAL A 46 3.28 -19.73 0.44
CA VAL A 46 2.01 -19.43 1.10
C VAL A 46 2.28 -18.50 2.29
N PHE A 47 1.44 -17.48 2.44
CA PHE A 47 1.55 -16.48 3.50
C PHE A 47 0.19 -16.28 4.18
N HIS A 48 0.15 -16.37 5.50
CA HIS A 48 -1.03 -16.12 6.33
C HIS A 48 -0.82 -14.80 7.10
N PRO A 49 -1.54 -13.73 6.76
CA PRO A 49 -1.47 -12.49 7.52
C PRO A 49 -2.10 -12.66 8.90
N ALA A 50 -1.76 -11.74 9.81
CA ALA A 50 -2.47 -11.60 11.07
C ALA A 50 -3.94 -11.29 10.79
N HIS A 51 -4.86 -11.95 11.49
CA HIS A 51 -6.29 -11.74 11.31
C HIS A 51 -7.08 -12.10 12.56
N LEU A 52 -8.28 -11.52 12.69
CA LEU A 52 -9.21 -11.87 13.76
C LEU A 52 -9.77 -13.27 13.55
N ARG A 53 -9.65 -14.13 14.57
CA ARG A 53 -10.18 -15.50 14.58
C ARG A 53 -11.55 -15.59 15.26
N GLY A 54 -11.80 -14.74 16.25
CA GLY A 54 -13.07 -14.72 16.96
C GLY A 54 -13.11 -13.70 18.08
N MET A 55 -14.27 -13.62 18.73
CA MET A 55 -14.55 -12.74 19.86
C MET A 55 -15.29 -13.54 20.93
N ALA A 56 -14.90 -13.38 22.18
CA ALA A 56 -15.62 -13.86 23.34
C ALA A 56 -16.30 -12.67 24.05
N ILE A 57 -17.50 -12.91 24.56
CA ILE A 57 -18.28 -11.91 25.30
C ILE A 57 -18.33 -12.39 26.75
N ASP A 58 -18.00 -11.50 27.68
CA ASP A 58 -18.11 -11.81 29.11
C ASP A 58 -19.60 -11.95 29.48
N PRO A 59 -20.05 -13.11 29.99
CA PRO A 59 -21.46 -13.32 30.32
C PRO A 59 -21.94 -12.45 31.48
N MET A 60 -21.02 -11.96 32.33
CA MET A 60 -21.34 -11.09 33.47
C MET A 60 -21.30 -9.60 33.09
N ASP A 61 -20.60 -9.24 32.01
CA ASP A 61 -20.52 -7.88 31.47
C ASP A 61 -20.58 -7.89 29.93
N PRO A 62 -21.79 -7.74 29.34
CA PRO A 62 -21.99 -7.81 27.89
C PRO A 62 -21.24 -6.75 27.06
N PHE A 63 -20.69 -5.71 27.70
CA PHE A 63 -19.90 -4.67 27.02
C PHE A 63 -18.40 -4.94 27.07
N LYS A 64 -17.98 -6.04 27.69
CA LYS A 64 -16.60 -6.50 27.75
C LYS A 64 -16.35 -7.58 26.71
N PHE A 65 -15.46 -7.28 25.78
CA PHE A 65 -15.12 -8.13 24.64
C PHE A 65 -13.65 -8.54 24.69
N ASP A 66 -13.41 -9.84 24.54
CA ASP A 66 -12.07 -10.40 24.33
C ASP A 66 -11.92 -10.81 22.87
N PHE A 67 -10.90 -10.29 22.19
CA PHE A 67 -10.63 -10.59 20.78
C PHE A 67 -9.49 -11.62 20.65
N ILE A 68 -9.73 -12.65 19.84
CA ILE A 68 -8.75 -13.72 19.57
C ILE A 68 -8.12 -13.44 18.20
N ILE A 69 -6.85 -13.06 18.20
CA ILE A 69 -6.10 -12.74 16.98
C ILE A 69 -5.16 -13.90 16.62
N TYR A 70 -5.16 -14.31 15.36
CA TYR A 70 -4.10 -15.14 14.81
C TYR A 70 -2.90 -14.27 14.44
N ARG A 71 -1.71 -14.62 14.93
CA ARG A 71 -0.48 -13.83 14.75
C ARG A 71 -0.05 -13.71 13.28
N GLY A 72 -0.36 -14.69 12.44
CA GLY A 72 0.20 -14.78 11.10
C GLY A 72 1.65 -15.26 11.06
N ASP A 73 2.19 -15.30 9.85
CA ASP A 73 3.54 -15.82 9.54
C ASP A 73 4.64 -14.77 9.78
N SER A 74 4.31 -13.47 9.72
CA SER A 74 5.26 -12.37 9.98
C SER A 74 5.50 -12.16 11.48
N PRO A 75 6.76 -12.17 11.95
CA PRO A 75 7.06 -11.78 13.32
C PRO A 75 6.94 -10.25 13.46
N LEU A 76 5.98 -9.81 14.25
CA LEU A 76 5.84 -8.41 14.67
C LEU A 76 6.63 -8.17 15.96
N GLN A 77 7.26 -7.00 16.11
CA GLN A 77 7.85 -6.57 17.39
C GLN A 77 6.74 -6.33 18.43
N GLU A 78 7.05 -6.36 19.73
CA GLU A 78 6.01 -6.25 20.77
C GLU A 78 5.23 -4.94 20.68
N GLU A 79 5.90 -3.84 20.37
CA GLU A 79 5.31 -2.52 20.19
C GLU A 79 4.34 -2.51 18.99
N GLU A 80 4.75 -3.11 17.87
CA GLU A 80 3.98 -3.17 16.62
C GLU A 80 2.74 -4.08 16.73
N LYS A 81 2.81 -5.14 17.54
CA LYS A 81 1.67 -6.05 17.76
C LYS A 81 0.46 -5.32 18.32
N SER A 82 0.67 -4.45 19.31
CA SER A 82 -0.43 -3.74 19.98
C SER A 82 -1.22 -2.91 18.98
N ASP A 83 -0.51 -2.17 18.12
CA ASP A 83 -1.12 -1.27 17.16
C ASP A 83 -1.76 -2.05 16.01
N GLU A 84 -1.09 -3.09 15.49
CA GLU A 84 -1.66 -3.95 14.45
C GLU A 84 -2.94 -4.65 14.91
N TYR A 85 -2.96 -5.19 16.13
CA TYR A 85 -4.13 -5.89 16.65
C TYR A 85 -5.28 -4.94 16.95
N LYS A 86 -4.99 -3.74 17.47
CA LYS A 86 -6.01 -2.69 17.63
C LYS A 86 -6.59 -2.28 16.29
N LYS A 87 -5.77 -2.15 15.25
CA LYS A 87 -6.23 -1.84 13.89
C LYS A 87 -7.19 -2.91 13.37
N LEU A 88 -6.83 -4.20 13.50
CA LEU A 88 -7.71 -5.31 13.13
C LEU A 88 -9.06 -5.28 13.87
N ILE A 89 -9.05 -4.98 15.18
CA ILE A 89 -10.27 -4.85 15.98
C ILE A 89 -11.10 -3.66 15.49
N LYS A 90 -10.48 -2.50 15.23
CA LYS A 90 -11.18 -1.32 14.69
C LYS A 90 -11.81 -1.61 13.33
N TYR A 91 -11.13 -2.35 12.47
CA TYR A 91 -11.68 -2.74 11.17
C TYR A 91 -12.92 -3.62 11.34
N PHE A 92 -12.85 -4.62 12.22
CA PHE A 92 -14.00 -5.47 12.53
C PHE A 92 -15.19 -4.67 13.09
N LEU A 93 -14.94 -3.74 14.01
CA LEU A 93 -16.00 -2.89 14.55
C LEU A 93 -16.55 -1.92 13.49
N ALA A 94 -15.70 -1.38 12.62
CA ALA A 94 -16.11 -0.54 11.51
C ALA A 94 -17.03 -1.31 10.55
N SER A 95 -16.73 -2.58 10.26
CA SER A 95 -17.57 -3.40 9.38
C SER A 95 -18.93 -3.74 9.99
N LEU A 96 -19.08 -3.66 11.31
CA LEU A 96 -20.37 -3.83 12.00
C LEU A 96 -21.13 -2.50 12.15
N ALA A 97 -20.40 -1.39 12.29
CA ALA A 97 -20.99 -0.08 12.56
C ALA A 97 -21.37 0.71 11.29
N VAL A 98 -20.73 0.42 10.15
CA VAL A 98 -20.99 1.08 8.87
C VAL A 98 -21.85 0.16 7.99
N PRO A 99 -22.98 0.64 7.42
CA PRO A 99 -23.78 -0.16 6.51
C PRO A 99 -22.98 -0.66 5.30
N ASP A 100 -23.17 -1.91 4.87
CA ASP A 100 -22.43 -2.52 3.75
C ASP A 100 -22.44 -1.65 2.48
N LYS A 101 -23.57 -1.00 2.16
CA LYS A 101 -23.72 -0.10 1.01
C LYS A 101 -22.82 1.15 1.04
N GLU A 102 -22.24 1.46 2.20
CA GLU A 102 -21.36 2.61 2.43
C GLU A 102 -19.88 2.21 2.54
N GLN A 103 -19.57 0.91 2.60
CA GLN A 103 -18.20 0.37 2.70
C GLN A 103 -17.53 0.27 1.32
N TRP A 104 -17.25 1.40 0.70
CA TRP A 104 -16.58 1.46 -0.60
C TRP A 104 -15.65 2.67 -0.70
N VAL A 105 -14.68 2.57 -1.60
CA VAL A 105 -13.84 3.66 -2.07
C VAL A 105 -13.86 3.68 -3.58
N ASN A 106 -13.61 4.83 -4.17
CA ASN A 106 -13.52 5.04 -5.60
C ASN A 106 -12.22 5.78 -5.91
N LEU A 107 -11.42 5.16 -6.76
CA LEU A 107 -10.10 5.63 -7.15
C LEU A 107 -10.12 6.27 -8.55
N SER A 108 -11.31 6.48 -9.12
CA SER A 108 -11.47 7.07 -10.45
C SER A 108 -11.05 8.55 -10.45
N PRO A 109 -10.06 8.95 -11.28
CA PRO A 109 -9.54 10.32 -11.27
C PRO A 109 -10.54 11.38 -11.76
N TYR A 110 -11.62 10.96 -12.42
CA TYR A 110 -12.67 11.84 -12.95
C TYR A 110 -13.83 12.06 -11.98
N GLU A 111 -13.85 11.36 -10.84
CA GLU A 111 -14.96 11.37 -9.89
C GLU A 111 -14.53 11.92 -8.52
N GLY A 112 -13.91 13.10 -8.54
CA GLY A 112 -13.37 13.75 -7.33
C GLY A 112 -14.38 14.01 -6.21
N ASP A 113 -15.68 14.08 -6.54
CA ASP A 113 -16.76 14.29 -5.56
C ASP A 113 -17.32 12.98 -4.99
N ARG A 114 -16.88 11.81 -5.49
CA ARG A 114 -17.36 10.49 -5.06
C ARG A 114 -16.18 9.57 -4.77
N ILE A 115 -15.35 9.93 -3.79
CA ILE A 115 -14.12 9.19 -3.43
C ILE A 115 -14.39 8.12 -2.36
N ILE A 116 -15.15 8.45 -1.33
CA ILE A 116 -15.47 7.57 -0.20
C ILE A 116 -16.76 8.10 0.44
N SER A 117 -17.53 7.24 1.11
CA SER A 117 -18.67 7.70 1.90
C SER A 117 -18.20 8.45 3.16
N ASP A 118 -18.99 9.45 3.60
CA ASP A 118 -18.64 10.27 4.77
C ASP A 118 -18.45 9.41 6.03
N THR A 119 -19.32 8.43 6.25
CA THR A 119 -19.29 7.54 7.42
C THR A 119 -18.08 6.61 7.38
N PHE A 120 -17.77 6.01 6.23
CA PHE A 120 -16.66 5.08 6.09
C PHE A 120 -15.30 5.81 6.16
N GLY A 121 -15.20 7.03 5.62
CA GLY A 121 -13.98 7.85 5.69
C GLY A 121 -13.58 8.29 7.10
N LEU A 122 -14.51 8.31 8.05
CA LEU A 122 -14.21 8.53 9.47
C LEU A 122 -13.54 7.32 10.12
N THR A 123 -13.66 6.13 9.54
CA THR A 123 -13.06 4.89 10.06
C THR A 123 -11.61 4.76 9.62
N GLU A 124 -10.79 4.09 10.43
CA GLU A 124 -9.42 3.73 10.04
C GLU A 124 -9.41 2.81 8.82
N MET A 125 -10.34 1.85 8.77
CA MET A 125 -10.53 0.93 7.64
C MET A 125 -10.75 1.66 6.30
N GLY A 126 -11.64 2.65 6.28
CA GLY A 126 -11.95 3.40 5.05
C GLY A 126 -10.79 4.26 4.56
N ARG A 127 -10.07 4.92 5.48
CA ARG A 127 -8.87 5.69 5.13
C ARG A 127 -7.76 4.80 4.59
N ASP A 128 -7.55 3.64 5.21
CA ASP A 128 -6.51 2.71 4.79
C ASP A 128 -6.85 2.04 3.46
N LEU A 129 -8.13 1.72 3.22
CA LEU A 129 -8.59 1.21 1.92
C LEU A 129 -8.39 2.24 0.81
N LEU A 130 -8.66 3.53 1.09
CA LEU A 130 -8.40 4.62 0.14
C LEU A 130 -6.90 4.80 -0.13
N ALA A 131 -6.05 4.59 0.86
CA ALA A 131 -4.61 4.76 0.75
C ALA A 131 -3.91 3.67 -0.09
N GLN A 132 -4.56 2.54 -0.36
CA GLN A 132 -3.95 1.43 -1.12
C GLN A 132 -3.58 1.78 -2.57
N ASP A 133 -4.20 2.80 -3.16
CA ASP A 133 -3.87 3.26 -4.51
C ASP A 133 -2.51 3.99 -4.59
N TYR A 134 -1.98 4.44 -3.46
CA TYR A 134 -0.73 5.19 -3.42
C TYR A 134 0.55 4.33 -3.52
N LEU A 135 0.44 3.00 -3.52
CA LEU A 135 1.56 2.04 -3.53
C LEU A 135 1.78 1.41 -4.90
#